data_AF-A0A358EP43-F1
#
_entry.id   AF-A0A358EP43-F1
#
_cell.length_a   1.000
_cell.length_b   1.000
_cell.length_c   1.000
_cell.angle_alpha   90.00
_cell.angle_beta   90.00
_cell.angle_gamma   90.00
#
_symmetry.space_group_name_H-M   'P 1'
#
loop_
_entity.id
_entity.type
_entity.pdbx_description
1 polymer ?
#
loop_
_entity_poly.entity_id
_entity_poly.type
_entity_poly.pdbx_seq_one_letter_code
_entity_poly.pdbx_strand_id
1 'polypeptide(L)'
;MRIGLIFNPSAKGDKARHLRKQLDEIQSECTLLPTEGPGHAEDLAEQAVKDGIDLIVAGGGDGTVQEVSNGIVRHPDALKRVKMSVLPLGTVNVMARELNIPLDFGSAWRVICRGYSEHIDLPWMEFQ
;
A
#
# COMPACT_ATOMS: atom_id res chain seq x y z
N MET A 1 10.91 10.97 5.70
CA MET A 1 9.95 9.86 5.72
C MET A 1 10.15 9.08 4.44
N ARG A 2 10.52 7.80 4.54
CA ARG A 2 10.68 6.89 3.41
C ARG A 2 9.35 6.19 3.15
N ILE A 3 8.83 6.35 1.94
CA ILE A 3 7.55 5.78 1.52
C ILE A 3 7.83 4.61 0.58
N GLY A 4 7.23 3.45 0.83
CA GLY A 4 7.23 2.30 -0.08
C GLY A 4 5.83 2.09 -0.65
N LEU A 5 5.67 2.13 -1.97
CA LEU A 5 4.40 1.87 -2.65
C LEU A 5 4.42 0.46 -3.24
N ILE A 6 3.65 -0.45 -2.65
CA ILE A 6 3.48 -1.82 -3.13
C ILE A 6 2.26 -1.85 -4.04
N PHE A 7 2.42 -2.26 -5.30
CA PHE A 7 1.32 -2.24 -6.26
C PHE A 7 1.39 -3.37 -7.28
N ASN A 8 0.24 -3.76 -7.82
CA ASN A 8 0.16 -4.79 -8.85
C ASN A 8 0.17 -4.18 -10.27
N PRO A 9 1.19 -4.45 -11.12
CA PRO A 9 1.27 -3.91 -12.47
C PRO A 9 0.42 -4.68 -13.50
N SER A 10 -0.31 -5.73 -13.11
CA SER A 10 -1.01 -6.67 -14.02
C SER A 10 -2.15 -6.09 -14.86
N ALA A 11 -2.50 -4.81 -14.68
CA ALA A 11 -3.42 -4.12 -15.56
C ALA A 11 -2.96 -4.22 -17.03
N LYS A 12 -3.90 -4.22 -17.98
CA LYS A 12 -3.61 -4.27 -19.43
C LYS A 12 -4.24 -3.09 -20.15
N GLY A 13 -3.71 -2.78 -21.33
CA GLY A 13 -4.23 -1.73 -22.21
C GLY A 13 -4.11 -0.32 -21.60
N ASP A 14 -5.12 0.52 -21.83
CA ASP A 14 -5.08 1.93 -21.42
C ASP A 14 -4.99 2.14 -19.91
N LYS A 15 -5.54 1.21 -19.12
CA LYS A 15 -5.43 1.24 -17.65
C LYS A 15 -3.98 1.14 -17.19
N ALA A 16 -3.18 0.26 -17.81
CA ALA A 16 -1.77 0.11 -17.50
C ALA A 16 -0.96 1.35 -17.89
N ARG A 17 -1.26 1.94 -19.05
CA ARG A 17 -0.62 3.18 -19.52
C ARG A 17 -0.90 4.34 -18.58
N HIS A 18 -2.16 4.47 -18.15
CA HIS A 18 -2.58 5.51 -17.21
C HIS A 18 -1.90 5.36 -15.84
N LEU A 19 -1.92 4.15 -15.29
CA LEU A 19 -1.25 3.86 -14.01
C LEU A 19 0.25 4.14 -14.11
N ARG A 20 0.93 3.71 -15.17
CA ARG A 20 2.36 3.98 -15.37
C ARG A 20 2.64 5.48 -15.38
N LYS A 21 1.85 6.28 -16.09
CA LYS A 21 2.02 7.74 -16.10
C LYS A 21 1.89 8.33 -14.68
N GLN A 22 0.90 7.88 -13.93
CA GLN A 22 0.68 8.34 -12.55
C GLN A 22 1.81 7.91 -11.60
N LEU A 23 2.35 6.71 -11.78
CA LEU A 23 3.52 6.24 -11.03
C LEU A 23 4.78 7.04 -11.39
N ASP A 24 4.98 7.35 -12.67
CA ASP A 24 6.11 8.18 -13.13
C ASP A 24 6.06 9.58 -12.51
N GLU A 25 4.87 10.13 -12.22
CA GLU A 25 4.69 11.43 -11.55
C GLU A 25 5.15 11.40 -10.08
N ILE A 26 5.06 10.25 -9.40
CA ILE A 26 5.36 10.12 -7.95
C ILE A 26 6.64 9.33 -7.65
N GLN A 27 7.34 8.82 -8.67
CA GLN A 27 8.52 7.95 -8.52
C GLN A 27 9.68 8.61 -7.73
N SER A 28 9.71 9.94 -7.69
CA SER A 28 10.72 10.69 -6.91
C SER A 28 10.35 10.86 -5.43
N GLU A 29 9.10 10.58 -5.07
CA GLU A 29 8.56 10.75 -3.72
C GLU A 29 8.52 9.42 -2.94
N CYS A 30 8.64 8.28 -3.61
CA CYS A 30 8.54 6.95 -2.99
C CYS A 30 9.33 5.87 -3.72
N THR A 31 9.62 4.78 -3.01
CA THR A 31 10.15 3.55 -3.58
C THR A 31 9.01 2.73 -4.17
N LEU A 32 9.05 2.48 -5.48
CA LEU A 32 8.07 1.65 -6.18
C LEU A 32 8.41 0.15 -6.02
N LEU A 33 7.45 -0.64 -5.52
CA LEU A 33 7.59 -2.06 -5.21
C LEU A 33 6.52 -2.86 -5.99
N PRO A 34 6.77 -3.18 -7.27
CA PRO A 34 5.80 -3.91 -8.09
C PRO A 34 5.69 -5.37 -7.63
N THR A 35 4.46 -5.87 -7.46
CA THR A 35 4.20 -7.28 -7.19
C THR A 35 4.28 -8.12 -8.47
N GLU A 36 4.53 -9.42 -8.32
CA GLU A 36 4.62 -10.38 -9.43
C GLU A 36 3.38 -11.29 -9.52
N GLY A 37 2.59 -11.33 -8.45
CA GLY A 37 1.40 -12.16 -8.35
C GLY A 37 0.79 -12.12 -6.94
N PRO A 38 -0.25 -12.93 -6.69
CA PRO A 38 -0.85 -13.09 -5.37
C PRO A 38 0.18 -13.54 -4.33
N GLY A 39 0.09 -12.99 -3.12
CA GLY A 39 1.00 -13.25 -2.00
C GLY A 39 2.30 -12.44 -2.03
N HIS A 40 2.74 -11.93 -3.17
CA HIS A 40 4.02 -11.21 -3.25
C HIS A 40 3.97 -9.85 -2.53
N ALA A 41 2.79 -9.22 -2.34
CA ALA A 41 2.73 -7.98 -1.58
C ALA A 41 3.07 -8.19 -0.09
N GLU A 42 2.83 -9.39 0.43
CA GLU A 42 3.16 -9.77 1.81
C GLU A 42 4.69 -9.82 2.00
N ASP A 43 5.40 -10.49 1.10
CA ASP A 43 6.86 -10.59 1.16
C ASP A 43 7.53 -9.22 0.94
N LEU A 44 6.99 -8.39 0.02
CA LEU A 44 7.48 -7.03 -0.20
C LEU A 44 7.25 -6.13 1.02
N ALA A 45 6.12 -6.27 1.71
CA ALA A 45 5.85 -5.50 2.92
C ALA A 45 6.79 -5.91 4.06
N GLU A 46 7.04 -7.21 4.25
CA GLU A 46 8.01 -7.69 5.22
C GLU A 46 9.41 -7.13 4.93
N GLN A 47 9.84 -7.15 3.65
CA GLN A 47 11.13 -6.61 3.25
C GLN A 47 11.20 -5.09 3.43
N ALA A 48 10.15 -4.35 3.06
CA ALA A 48 10.08 -2.91 3.25
C ALA A 48 10.22 -2.51 4.74
N VAL A 49 9.62 -3.29 5.64
CA VAL A 49 9.78 -3.10 7.09
C VAL A 49 11.24 -3.32 7.52
N LYS A 50 11.95 -4.29 6.96
CA LYS A 50 13.38 -4.55 7.23
C LYS A 50 14.29 -3.46 6.66
N ASP A 51 13.95 -2.93 5.49
CA ASP A 51 14.66 -1.82 4.84
C ASP A 51 14.43 -0.47 5.55
N GLY A 52 13.50 -0.45 6.50
CA GLY A 52 13.16 0.69 7.35
C GLY A 52 12.29 1.73 6.66
N ILE A 53 11.43 1.30 5.74
CA ILE A 53 10.34 2.16 5.24
C ILE A 53 9.49 2.63 6.42
N ASP A 54 9.20 3.93 6.45
CA ASP A 54 8.41 4.58 7.52
C ASP A 54 6.90 4.46 7.24
N LEU A 55 6.52 4.47 5.96
CA LEU A 55 5.14 4.40 5.48
C LEU A 55 5.05 3.42 4.31
N ILE A 56 4.29 2.34 4.48
CA ILE A 56 3.98 1.39 3.42
C ILE A 56 2.59 1.70 2.86
N VAL A 57 2.51 1.91 1.56
CA VAL A 57 1.28 2.21 0.83
C VAL A 57 0.87 0.99 0.03
N ALA A 58 -0.31 0.44 0.33
CA ALA A 58 -0.92 -0.64 -0.45
C ALA A 58 -1.65 -0.04 -1.67
N GLY A 59 -1.02 -0.08 -2.83
CA GLY A 59 -1.56 0.33 -4.14
C GLY A 59 -2.33 -0.80 -4.81
N GLY A 60 -3.60 -0.96 -4.44
CA GLY A 60 -4.40 -2.07 -4.94
C GLY A 60 -5.83 -2.04 -4.46
N GLY A 61 -6.46 -3.21 -4.47
CA GLY A 61 -7.75 -3.45 -3.80
C GLY A 61 -7.56 -4.09 -2.44
N ASP A 62 -8.64 -4.61 -1.88
CA ASP A 62 -8.68 -5.13 -0.50
C ASP A 62 -7.72 -6.33 -0.29
N GLY A 63 -7.51 -7.17 -1.31
CA GLY A 63 -6.52 -8.25 -1.23
C GLY A 63 -5.08 -7.74 -1.06
N THR A 64 -4.70 -6.65 -1.74
CA THR A 64 -3.38 -6.03 -1.56
C THR A 64 -3.24 -5.41 -0.17
N VAL A 65 -4.32 -4.81 0.35
CA VAL A 65 -4.36 -4.27 1.73
C VAL A 65 -4.13 -5.39 2.75
N GLN A 66 -4.77 -6.55 2.55
CA GLN A 66 -4.60 -7.71 3.41
C GLN A 66 -3.16 -8.25 3.37
N GLU A 67 -2.63 -8.51 2.17
CA GLU A 67 -1.25 -9.03 2.02
C GLU A 67 -0.22 -8.08 2.65
N VAL A 68 -0.35 -6.77 2.40
CA VAL A 68 0.55 -5.78 3.01
C VAL A 68 0.44 -5.77 4.54
N SER A 69 -0.77 -5.80 5.08
CA SER A 69 -0.97 -5.86 6.54
C SER A 69 -0.30 -7.08 7.16
N ASN A 70 -0.47 -8.26 6.55
CA ASN A 70 0.16 -9.51 6.98
C ASN A 70 1.69 -9.46 6.90
N GLY A 71 2.24 -8.80 5.88
CA GLY A 71 3.69 -8.68 5.73
C GLY A 71 4.32 -7.76 6.78
N ILE A 72 3.62 -6.69 7.14
CA ILE A 72 4.06 -5.74 8.17
C ILE A 72 4.21 -6.47 9.52
N VAL A 73 3.18 -7.20 9.94
CA VAL A 73 3.12 -7.85 11.26
C VAL A 73 4.09 -9.01 11.44
N ARG A 74 4.70 -9.54 10.37
CA ARG A 74 5.76 -10.56 10.48
C ARG A 74 6.98 -10.07 11.26
N HIS A 75 7.19 -8.75 11.35
CA HIS A 75 8.29 -8.20 12.13
C HIS A 75 7.80 -7.73 13.53
N PRO A 76 8.39 -8.20 14.65
CA PRO A 76 7.87 -8.02 16.03
C PRO A 76 7.57 -6.58 16.47
N ASP A 77 8.35 -5.60 16.00
CA ASP A 77 8.16 -4.17 16.33
C ASP A 77 7.59 -3.32 15.19
N ALA A 78 7.09 -3.93 14.11
CA ALA A 78 6.64 -3.20 12.93
C ALA A 78 5.51 -2.22 13.24
N LEU A 79 4.51 -2.65 14.01
CA LEU A 79 3.34 -1.84 14.35
C LEU A 79 3.66 -0.59 15.17
N LYS A 80 4.84 -0.53 15.81
CA LYS A 80 5.30 0.65 16.57
C LYS A 80 6.03 1.67 15.69
N ARG A 81 6.55 1.25 14.54
CA ARG A 81 7.50 2.04 13.73
C ARG A 81 7.05 2.32 12.31
N VAL A 82 6.19 1.46 11.74
CA VAL A 82 5.73 1.55 10.35
C VAL A 82 4.26 1.93 10.33
N LYS A 83 3.95 2.95 9.53
CA LYS A 83 2.57 3.32 9.21
C LYS A 83 2.13 2.62 7.93
N MET A 84 0.83 2.41 7.80
CA MET A 84 0.23 1.89 6.58
C MET A 84 -0.76 2.90 6.00
N SER A 85 -0.83 2.99 4.69
CA SER A 85 -1.91 3.68 3.98
C SER A 85 -2.33 2.89 2.73
N VAL A 86 -3.37 3.34 2.05
CA VAL A 86 -3.91 2.68 0.86
C VAL A 86 -4.02 3.66 -0.30
N LEU A 87 -3.61 3.23 -1.48
CA LEU A 87 -3.80 3.95 -2.73
C LEU A 87 -4.83 3.16 -3.56
N PRO A 88 -6.03 3.73 -3.81
CA PRO A 88 -7.17 2.98 -4.37
C PRO A 88 -6.96 2.67 -5.85
N LEU A 89 -6.34 1.53 -6.14
CA LEU A 89 -6.14 1.02 -7.50
C LEU A 89 -7.06 -0.17 -7.84
N GLY A 90 -7.84 -0.65 -6.86
CA GLY A 90 -8.81 -1.73 -7.01
C GLY A 90 -10.21 -1.26 -7.39
N THR A 91 -11.16 -2.21 -7.41
CA THR A 91 -12.56 -1.94 -7.80
C THR A 91 -13.41 -1.43 -6.63
N VAL A 92 -13.31 -2.07 -5.46
CA VAL A 92 -14.19 -1.77 -4.31
C VAL A 92 -13.54 -0.72 -3.41
N ASN A 93 -12.26 -0.92 -3.07
CA ASN A 93 -11.43 -0.04 -2.25
C ASN A 93 -12.09 0.29 -0.90
N VAL A 94 -12.49 -0.75 -0.15
CA VAL A 94 -13.24 -0.58 1.11
C VAL A 94 -12.43 0.26 2.09
N MET A 95 -11.17 -0.10 2.29
CA MET A 95 -10.29 0.62 3.23
C MET A 95 -10.13 2.11 2.87
N ALA A 96 -10.04 2.44 1.57
CA ALA A 96 -9.93 3.83 1.15
C ALA A 96 -11.22 4.62 1.50
N ARG A 97 -12.39 3.99 1.36
CA ARG A 97 -13.68 4.61 1.69
C ARG A 97 -13.84 4.83 3.18
N GLU A 98 -13.53 3.82 3.99
CA GLU A 98 -13.60 3.91 5.46
C GLU A 98 -12.65 4.98 6.00
N LEU A 99 -11.45 5.10 5.42
CA LEU A 99 -10.46 6.11 5.79
C LEU A 99 -10.69 7.48 5.13
N ASN A 100 -11.78 7.66 4.39
CA ASN A 100 -12.10 8.89 3.64
C ASN A 100 -10.97 9.36 2.70
N ILE A 101 -10.22 8.41 2.14
CA ILE A 101 -9.20 8.66 1.13
C ILE A 101 -9.90 8.86 -0.22
N PRO A 102 -9.61 9.95 -0.96
CA PRO A 102 -10.16 10.16 -2.29
C PRO A 102 -9.87 8.98 -3.21
N LEU A 103 -10.80 8.68 -4.13
CA LEU A 103 -10.63 7.54 -5.05
C LEU A 103 -9.82 7.90 -6.30
N ASP A 104 -9.60 9.19 -6.57
CA ASP A 104 -8.70 9.62 -7.63
C ASP A 104 -7.24 9.56 -7.16
N PHE A 105 -6.36 9.04 -8.02
CA PHE A 105 -4.95 8.81 -7.71
C PHE A 105 -4.26 10.05 -7.14
N GLY A 106 -4.41 11.20 -7.80
CA GLY A 106 -3.68 12.41 -7.45
C GLY A 106 -4.08 12.98 -6.09
N SER A 107 -5.38 13.01 -5.79
CA SER A 107 -5.85 13.49 -4.48
C SER A 107 -5.59 12.45 -3.39
N ALA A 108 -5.70 11.15 -3.69
CA ALA A 108 -5.30 10.09 -2.78
C ALA A 108 -3.83 10.24 -2.37
N TRP A 109 -2.93 10.36 -3.36
CA TRP A 109 -1.50 10.55 -3.13
C TRP A 109 -1.21 11.80 -2.30
N ARG A 110 -1.89 12.92 -2.59
CA ARG A 110 -1.74 14.15 -1.81
C ARG A 110 -2.16 13.97 -0.35
N VAL A 111 -3.21 13.20 -0.08
CA VAL A 111 -3.66 12.88 1.30
C VAL A 111 -2.63 12.00 2.00
N ILE A 112 -2.13 10.97 1.32
CA ILE A 112 -1.07 10.07 1.83
C ILE A 112 0.16 10.88 2.24
N CYS A 113 0.64 11.78 1.38
CA CYS A 113 1.82 12.61 1.64
C CYS A 113 1.63 13.64 2.77
N ARG A 114 0.39 14.00 3.14
CA ARG A 114 0.13 14.87 4.29
C ARG A 114 0.41 14.19 5.63
N GLY A 115 0.37 12.85 5.67
CA GLY A 115 0.83 12.08 6.83
C GLY A 115 -0.06 12.12 8.07
N TYR A 116 -1.33 12.51 7.95
CA TYR A 116 -2.31 12.32 9.03
C TYR A 116 -2.46 10.82 9.30
N SER A 117 -2.33 10.42 10.57
CA SER A 117 -2.35 9.02 10.97
C SER A 117 -3.18 8.85 12.22
N GLU A 118 -4.05 7.86 12.19
CA GLU A 118 -4.87 7.39 13.31
C GLU A 118 -4.56 5.92 13.57
N HIS A 119 -4.84 5.44 14.78
CA HIS A 119 -4.74 4.01 15.08
C HIS A 119 -6.01 3.29 14.63
N ILE A 120 -5.83 2.15 13.99
CA ILE A 120 -6.91 1.24 13.60
C ILE A 120 -6.62 -0.16 14.15
N ASP A 121 -7.68 -0.90 14.44
CA ASP A 121 -7.56 -2.29 14.87
C ASP A 121 -7.25 -3.18 13.65
N LEU A 122 -6.33 -4.13 13.84
CA LEU A 122 -6.06 -5.18 12.87
C LEU A 122 -6.64 -6.50 13.39
N PRO A 123 -7.68 -7.07 12.74
CA PRO A 123 -8.20 -8.37 13.14
C PRO A 123 -7.17 -9.47 12.88
N TRP A 124 -7.00 -10.36 13.85
CA TRP A 124 -6.04 -11.47 13.80
C TRP A 124 -6.74 -12.81 13.91
N MET A 125 -6.41 -13.75 13.04
CA MET A 125 -6.91 -15.13 13.07
C MET A 125 -5.82 -16.09 12.61
N GLU A 126 -5.58 -17.12 13.41
CA GLU A 126 -4.70 -18.24 13.08
C GLU A 126 -5.53 -19.52 13.03
N PHE A 127 -5.31 -20.32 12.00
CA PHE A 127 -5.92 -21.65 11.89
C PHE A 127 -4.95 -22.69 12.43
N GLN A 128 -5.46 -23.59 13.28
CA GLN A 128 -4.72 -24.74 13.80
C GLN A 128 -4.76 -25.93 12.85
#